data_AF-A0AAW2RX57-F1
#
_entry.id   AF-A0AAW2RX57-F1
#
_cell.length_a   1.000
_cell.length_b   1.000
_cell.length_c   1.000
_cell.angle_alpha   90.00
_cell.angle_beta   90.00
_cell.angle_gamma   90.00
#
_symmetry.space_group_name_H-M   'P 1'
#
loop_
_entity.id
_entity.type
_entity.pdbx_description
1 polymer ?
#
loop_
_entity_poly.entity_id
_entity_poly.type
_entity_poly.pdbx_seq_one_letter_code
_entity_poly.pdbx_strand_id
1 'polypeptide(L)'
;MDTVRNKSRFALLGFEKQDRLATTIFAHYRLSSSGYVFSASLPPYLASAAITAIDVLEGHPDLITNLKANIATLHKGLSDLQGLEIVSHPESPIVFLRLKRSTGSTKGDLQLLEDIADHLLKEHSVFVATSKRSTVDKCKLPAGIRLFISAAHTESDLGKACESLKRATALVLAGQ
;
A
#
# COMPACT_ATOMS: atom_id res chain seq x y z
N MET A 1 -42.02 -28.84 11.65
CA MET A 1 -40.58 -29.11 11.85
C MET A 1 -39.80 -29.20 10.52
N ASP A 2 -40.48 -29.18 9.37
CA ASP A 2 -39.86 -29.45 8.06
C ASP A 2 -39.27 -28.23 7.34
N THR A 3 -39.69 -27.01 7.71
CA THR A 3 -39.25 -25.77 7.06
C THR A 3 -37.79 -25.40 7.38
N VAL A 4 -37.31 -25.74 8.57
CA VAL A 4 -35.91 -25.50 9.00
C VAL A 4 -34.95 -26.48 8.31
N ARG A 5 -35.36 -27.74 8.16
CA ARG A 5 -34.57 -28.81 7.53
C ARG A 5 -34.35 -28.55 6.03
N ASN A 6 -35.33 -27.93 5.36
CA ASN A 6 -35.25 -27.61 3.93
C ASN A 6 -34.34 -26.39 3.66
N LYS A 7 -34.32 -25.40 4.57
CA LYS A 7 -33.47 -24.20 4.45
C LYS A 7 -31.97 -24.54 4.62
N SER A 8 -31.64 -25.45 5.54
CA SER A 8 -30.27 -25.96 5.72
C SER A 8 -29.77 -26.78 4.52
N ARG A 9 -30.66 -27.56 3.90
CA ARG A 9 -30.33 -28.38 2.72
C ARG A 9 -30.09 -27.54 1.47
N PHE A 10 -30.83 -26.44 1.30
CA PHE A 10 -30.60 -25.45 0.24
C PHE A 10 -29.29 -24.67 0.43
N ALA A 11 -28.93 -24.31 1.66
CA ALA A 11 -27.65 -23.68 1.96
C ALA A 11 -26.47 -24.62 1.67
N LEU A 12 -26.56 -25.90 2.07
CA LEU A 12 -25.57 -26.93 1.75
C LEU A 12 -25.43 -27.17 0.23
N LEU A 13 -26.54 -27.26 -0.51
CA LEU A 13 -26.51 -27.41 -1.97
C LEU A 13 -25.96 -26.17 -2.68
N GLY A 14 -26.22 -24.97 -2.15
CA GLY A 14 -25.65 -23.71 -2.64
C GLY A 14 -24.15 -23.65 -2.40
N PHE A 15 -23.69 -24.08 -1.22
CA PHE A 15 -22.27 -24.14 -0.85
C PHE A 15 -21.51 -25.19 -1.67
N GLU A 16 -22.05 -26.41 -1.81
CA GLU A 16 -21.47 -27.47 -2.65
C GLU A 16 -21.39 -27.04 -4.12
N LYS A 17 -22.41 -26.35 -4.65
CA LYS A 17 -22.35 -25.81 -6.01
C LYS A 17 -21.28 -24.73 -6.15
N GLN A 18 -21.14 -23.84 -5.17
CA GLN A 18 -20.14 -22.78 -5.18
C GLN A 18 -18.71 -23.36 -5.11
N ASP A 19 -18.46 -24.33 -4.24
CA ASP A 19 -17.17 -25.02 -4.12
C ASP A 19 -16.82 -25.81 -5.38
N ARG A 20 -17.81 -26.44 -6.02
CA ARG A 20 -17.62 -27.17 -7.28
C ARG A 20 -17.29 -26.24 -8.44
N LEU A 21 -17.89 -25.05 -8.48
CA LEU A 21 -17.58 -24.03 -9.49
C LEU A 21 -16.18 -23.45 -9.28
N ALA A 22 -15.82 -23.10 -8.04
CA ALA A 22 -14.48 -22.62 -7.71
C ALA A 22 -13.40 -23.65 -8.10
N THR A 23 -13.58 -24.92 -7.72
CA THR A 23 -12.64 -26.01 -8.05
C THR A 23 -12.47 -26.18 -9.56
N THR A 24 -13.56 -26.06 -10.33
CA THR A 24 -13.53 -26.16 -11.80
C THR A 24 -12.74 -25.01 -12.43
N ILE A 25 -12.96 -23.79 -11.94
CA ILE A 25 -12.25 -22.60 -12.40
C ILE A 25 -10.74 -22.72 -12.10
N PHE A 26 -10.38 -23.12 -10.88
CA PHE A 26 -8.98 -23.33 -10.51
C PHE A 26 -8.33 -24.43 -11.36
N ALA A 27 -9.00 -25.57 -11.57
CA ALA A 27 -8.49 -26.64 -12.42
C ALA A 27 -8.25 -26.15 -13.86
N HIS A 28 -9.17 -25.36 -14.41
CA HIS A 28 -8.99 -24.72 -15.72
C HIS A 28 -7.76 -23.82 -15.75
N TYR A 29 -7.58 -22.91 -14.78
CA TYR A 29 -6.39 -22.05 -14.74
C TYR A 29 -5.08 -22.82 -14.53
N ARG A 30 -5.07 -23.89 -13.72
CA ARG A 30 -3.88 -24.72 -13.51
C ARG A 30 -3.43 -25.44 -14.78
N LEU A 31 -4.36 -25.81 -15.66
CA LEU A 31 -4.06 -26.51 -16.91
C LEU A 31 -3.86 -25.56 -18.09
N SER A 32 -4.52 -24.40 -18.09
CA SER A 32 -4.58 -23.50 -19.24
C SER A 32 -3.75 -22.21 -19.08
N SER A 33 -3.28 -21.88 -17.87
CA SER A 33 -2.40 -20.72 -17.66
C SER A 33 -0.94 -21.05 -17.96
N SER A 34 -0.43 -20.54 -19.08
CA SER A 34 0.98 -20.70 -19.46
C SER A 34 1.94 -20.23 -18.37
N GLY A 35 1.62 -19.12 -17.70
CA GLY A 35 2.44 -18.59 -16.59
C GLY A 35 2.46 -19.49 -15.36
N TYR A 36 1.47 -20.36 -15.16
CA TYR A 36 1.47 -21.35 -14.08
C TYR A 36 2.18 -22.65 -14.50
N VAL A 37 1.95 -23.13 -15.74
CA VAL A 37 2.48 -24.41 -16.23
C VAL A 37 3.97 -24.34 -16.55
N PHE A 38 4.43 -23.23 -17.12
CA PHE A 38 5.81 -23.06 -17.60
C PHE A 38 6.66 -22.15 -16.70
N SER A 39 6.33 -22.07 -15.41
CA SER A 39 7.14 -21.39 -14.39
C SER A 39 7.57 -22.34 -13.27
N ALA A 40 8.68 -22.03 -12.62
CA ALA A 40 9.13 -22.77 -11.44
C ALA A 40 8.17 -22.51 -10.26
N SER A 41 7.92 -23.54 -9.46
CA SER A 41 7.12 -23.41 -8.24
C SER A 41 7.82 -22.52 -7.21
N LEU A 42 7.01 -21.94 -6.31
CA LEU A 42 7.52 -21.19 -5.16
C LEU A 42 8.38 -22.12 -4.28
N PRO A 43 9.61 -21.74 -3.89
CA PRO A 43 10.41 -22.49 -2.95
C PRO A 43 9.65 -22.83 -1.66
N PRO A 44 9.78 -24.05 -1.10
CA PRO A 44 9.00 -24.49 0.06
C PRO A 44 9.10 -23.55 1.28
N TYR A 45 10.27 -22.94 1.49
CA TYR A 45 10.49 -21.99 2.57
C TYR A 45 9.62 -20.73 2.44
N LEU A 46 9.49 -20.18 1.23
CA LEU A 46 8.64 -19.00 1.00
C LEU A 46 7.16 -19.33 1.16
N ALA A 47 6.74 -20.54 0.75
CA ALA A 47 5.37 -21.01 0.98
C ALA A 47 5.06 -21.10 2.49
N SER A 48 5.96 -21.70 3.27
CA SER A 48 5.82 -21.80 4.73
C SER A 48 5.78 -20.42 5.40
N ALA A 49 6.67 -19.50 4.99
CA ALA A 49 6.70 -18.14 5.51
C ALA A 49 5.39 -17.37 5.20
N ALA A 50 4.84 -17.53 3.99
CA ALA A 50 3.57 -16.91 3.60
C ALA A 50 2.39 -17.46 4.41
N ILE A 51 2.32 -18.78 4.62
CA ILE A 51 1.29 -19.42 5.46
C ILE A 51 1.40 -18.88 6.89
N THR A 52 2.60 -18.88 7.46
CA THR A 52 2.83 -18.36 8.82
C THR A 52 2.45 -16.89 8.96
N ALA A 53 2.73 -16.06 7.94
CA ALA A 53 2.34 -14.65 7.95
C ALA A 53 0.82 -14.46 7.95
N ILE A 54 0.07 -15.33 7.25
CA ILE A 54 -1.39 -15.34 7.27
C ILE A 54 -1.88 -15.75 8.67
N ASP A 55 -1.35 -16.83 9.23
CA ASP A 55 -1.71 -17.31 10.57
C ASP A 55 -1.49 -16.23 11.64
N VAL A 56 -0.39 -15.47 11.55
CA VAL A 56 -0.10 -14.33 12.44
C VAL A 56 -1.10 -13.20 12.26
N LEU A 57 -1.49 -12.87 11.03
CA LEU A 57 -2.49 -11.83 10.76
C LEU A 57 -3.88 -12.22 11.29
N GLU A 58 -4.26 -13.49 11.16
CA GLU A 58 -5.52 -14.02 11.69
C GLU A 58 -5.52 -14.09 13.23
N GLY A 59 -4.38 -14.47 13.82
CA GLY A 59 -4.21 -14.57 15.27
C GLY A 59 -4.07 -13.22 16.00
N HIS A 60 -3.68 -12.15 15.29
CA HIS A 60 -3.43 -10.83 15.87
C HIS A 60 -4.18 -9.72 15.13
N PRO A 61 -5.52 -9.61 15.32
CA PRO A 61 -6.31 -8.54 14.71
C PRO A 61 -5.86 -7.13 15.13
N ASP A 62 -5.18 -7.04 16.27
CA ASP A 62 -4.58 -5.81 16.80
C ASP A 62 -3.56 -5.18 15.82
N LEU A 63 -2.91 -5.97 14.97
CA LEU A 63 -2.00 -5.47 13.94
C LEU A 63 -2.72 -4.54 12.95
N ILE A 64 -3.95 -4.90 12.57
CA ILE A 64 -4.75 -4.11 11.63
C ILE A 64 -5.28 -2.85 12.33
N THR A 65 -5.71 -2.95 13.59
CA THR A 65 -6.19 -1.78 14.35
C THR A 65 -5.04 -0.80 14.62
N ASN A 66 -3.86 -1.29 14.97
CA ASN A 66 -2.67 -0.47 15.19
C ASN A 66 -2.21 0.20 13.89
N LEU A 67 -2.23 -0.53 12.76
CA LEU A 67 -1.97 0.05 11.45
C LEU A 67 -2.93 1.21 11.15
N LYS A 68 -4.23 1.03 11.38
CA LYS A 68 -5.23 2.10 11.17
C LYS A 68 -5.00 3.31 12.07
N ALA A 69 -4.65 3.09 13.33
CA ALA A 69 -4.31 4.16 14.26
C ALA A 69 -3.07 4.93 13.78
N ASN A 70 -2.01 4.23 13.37
CA ASN A 70 -0.79 4.82 12.82
C ASN A 70 -1.08 5.66 11.56
N ILE A 71 -1.94 5.16 10.66
CA ILE A 71 -2.36 5.90 9.47
C ILE A 71 -3.07 7.20 9.86
N ALA A 72 -4.02 7.14 10.79
CA ALA A 72 -4.74 8.33 11.26
C ALA A 72 -3.79 9.37 11.89
N THR A 73 -2.84 8.92 12.71
CA THR A 73 -1.82 9.79 13.33
C THR A 73 -0.96 10.48 12.29
N LEU A 74 -0.44 9.73 11.30
CA LEU A 74 0.35 10.30 10.22
C LEU A 74 -0.47 11.28 9.38
N HIS A 75 -1.69 10.90 8.96
CA HIS A 75 -2.57 11.77 8.18
C HIS A 75 -2.84 13.10 8.89
N LYS A 76 -3.11 13.06 10.21
CA LYS A 76 -3.28 14.27 11.02
C LYS A 76 -2.00 15.10 11.06
N GLY A 77 -0.86 14.47 11.31
CA GLY A 77 0.44 15.14 11.38
C GLY A 77 0.94 15.75 10.07
N LEU A 78 0.42 15.28 8.93
CA LEU A 78 0.76 15.77 7.59
C LEU A 78 -0.30 16.71 7.00
N SER A 79 -1.42 16.94 7.68
CA SER A 79 -2.51 17.81 7.20
C SER A 79 -2.12 19.27 7.00
N ASP A 80 -1.13 19.75 7.76
CA ASP A 80 -0.57 21.10 7.75
C ASP A 80 0.68 21.25 6.87
N LEU A 81 1.01 20.25 6.05
CA LEU A 81 2.14 20.33 5.12
C LEU A 81 1.99 21.49 4.13
N GLN A 82 3.07 22.27 4.00
CA GLN A 82 3.19 23.32 3.00
C GLN A 82 3.75 22.73 1.70
N GLY A 83 3.21 23.19 0.56
CA GLY A 83 3.65 22.76 -0.77
C GLY A 83 3.27 21.35 -1.22
N LEU A 84 3.00 20.43 -0.30
CA LEU A 84 2.46 19.09 -0.58
C LEU A 84 1.00 18.94 -0.15
N GLU A 85 0.26 18.09 -0.86
CA GLU A 85 -1.09 17.65 -0.54
C GLU A 85 -1.16 16.12 -0.48
N ILE A 86 -2.00 15.61 0.41
CA ILE A 86 -2.29 14.18 0.50
C ILE A 86 -3.43 13.87 -0.47
N VAL A 87 -3.21 12.92 -1.39
CA VAL A 87 -4.19 12.51 -2.41
C VAL A 87 -4.77 11.12 -2.12
N SER A 88 -4.12 10.34 -1.24
CA SER A 88 -4.56 9.00 -0.86
C SER A 88 -5.78 9.01 0.06
N HIS A 89 -6.51 7.89 0.06
CA HIS A 89 -7.61 7.65 1.00
C HIS A 89 -7.09 7.64 2.45
N PRO A 90 -7.81 8.21 3.44
CA PRO A 90 -7.38 8.31 4.83
C PRO A 90 -7.20 6.96 5.55
N GLU A 91 -7.76 5.87 5.01
CA GLU A 91 -7.57 4.51 5.54
C GLU A 91 -6.50 3.71 4.80
N SER A 92 -5.86 4.30 3.78
CA SER A 92 -4.85 3.60 2.99
C SER A 92 -3.52 3.55 3.76
N PRO A 93 -2.87 2.37 3.90
CA PRO A 93 -1.52 2.27 4.46
C PRO A 93 -0.45 2.89 3.56
N ILE A 94 -0.81 3.15 2.29
CA ILE A 94 0.02 3.87 1.33
C ILE A 94 -0.47 5.32 1.29
N VAL A 95 0.31 6.22 1.88
CA VAL A 95 0.04 7.65 1.87
C VAL A 95 0.75 8.29 0.69
N PHE A 96 -0.03 8.91 -0.19
CA PHE A 96 0.46 9.48 -1.44
C PHE A 96 0.46 11.01 -1.35
N LEU A 97 1.64 11.60 -1.43
CA LEU A 97 1.88 13.04 -1.36
C LEU A 97 2.19 13.58 -2.75
N ARG A 98 1.48 14.64 -3.15
CA ARG A 98 1.66 15.32 -4.43
C ARG A 98 2.03 16.78 -4.19
N LEU A 99 2.76 17.39 -5.12
CA LEU A 99 2.96 18.84 -5.15
C LEU A 99 1.63 19.58 -5.40
N LYS A 100 1.30 20.53 -4.52
CA LYS A 100 0.14 21.43 -4.65
C LYS A 100 0.25 22.31 -5.91
N ARG A 101 1.46 22.78 -6.20
CA ARG A 101 1.79 23.57 -7.39
C ARG A 101 2.82 22.81 -8.20
N SER A 102 2.45 22.43 -9.41
CA SER A 102 3.39 21.86 -10.38
C SER A 102 4.27 22.98 -10.95
N THR A 103 5.53 22.66 -11.20
CA THR A 103 6.52 23.49 -11.92
C THR A 103 6.22 23.62 -13.41
N GLY A 104 5.13 23.01 -13.90
CA GLY A 104 4.73 23.03 -15.32
C GLY A 104 5.43 21.96 -16.16
N SER A 105 6.42 21.24 -15.61
CA SER A 105 7.09 20.11 -16.24
C SER A 105 7.06 18.88 -15.33
N THR A 106 6.63 17.74 -15.88
CA THR A 106 6.61 16.47 -15.12
C THR A 106 8.02 16.06 -14.67
N LYS A 107 9.04 16.39 -15.45
CA LYS A 107 10.44 16.07 -15.12
C LYS A 107 10.96 16.96 -13.98
N GLY A 108 10.61 18.25 -13.99
CA GLY A 108 10.98 19.18 -12.92
C GLY A 108 10.31 18.82 -11.60
N ASP A 109 9.01 18.49 -11.65
CA ASP A 109 8.27 18.01 -10.48
C ASP A 109 8.89 16.73 -9.88
N LEU A 110 9.29 15.79 -10.74
CA LEU A 110 9.91 14.55 -10.28
C LEU A 110 11.28 14.79 -9.65
N GLN A 111 12.11 15.64 -10.26
CA GLN A 111 13.42 16.03 -9.71
C GLN A 111 13.26 16.68 -8.33
N LEU A 112 12.32 17.61 -8.19
CA LEU A 112 12.05 18.25 -6.91
C LEU A 112 11.60 17.24 -5.84
N LEU A 113 10.73 16.29 -6.20
CA LEU A 113 10.32 15.22 -5.28
C LEU A 113 11.48 14.28 -4.92
N GLU A 114 12.40 14.02 -5.85
CA GLU A 114 13.63 13.27 -5.61
C GLU A 114 14.59 14.04 -4.70
N ASP A 115 14.75 15.35 -4.89
CA ASP A 115 15.58 16.21 -4.04
C ASP A 115 15.05 16.23 -2.59
N ILE A 116 13.72 16.30 -2.41
CA ILE A 116 13.09 16.17 -1.08
C ILE A 116 13.40 14.79 -0.47
N ALA A 117 13.26 13.72 -1.25
CA ALA A 117 13.51 12.36 -0.77
C ALA A 117 14.97 12.13 -0.39
N ASP A 118 15.91 12.65 -1.18
CA ASP A 118 17.34 12.60 -0.93
C ASP A 118 17.71 13.39 0.33
N HIS A 119 17.12 14.57 0.52
CA HIS A 119 17.33 15.37 1.72
C HIS A 119 16.81 14.66 2.98
N LEU A 120 15.62 14.04 2.90
CA LEU A 120 15.07 13.25 4.01
C LEU A 120 15.98 12.07 4.40
N LEU A 121 16.55 11.40 3.40
CA LEU A 121 17.44 10.28 3.64
C LEU A 121 18.76 10.73 4.27
N LYS A 122 19.38 11.81 3.75
CA LYS A 122 20.70 12.30 4.19
C LYS A 122 20.65 12.97 5.56
N GLU A 123 19.73 13.91 5.78
CA GLU A 123 19.71 14.76 6.97
C GLU A 123 18.87 14.19 8.12
N HIS A 124 17.87 13.37 7.80
CA HIS A 124 16.90 12.90 8.78
C HIS A 124 16.86 11.37 8.95
N SER A 125 17.59 10.64 8.10
CA SER A 125 17.59 9.18 8.04
C SER A 125 16.19 8.60 7.84
N VAL A 126 15.34 9.31 7.10
CA VAL A 126 13.98 8.87 6.75
C VAL A 126 13.97 8.51 5.27
N PHE A 127 13.65 7.26 4.95
CA PHE A 127 13.58 6.79 3.58
C PHE A 127 12.15 6.88 3.05
N VAL A 128 11.98 7.56 1.90
CA VAL A 128 10.68 7.70 1.23
C VAL A 128 10.81 7.32 -0.25
N ALA A 129 9.73 6.82 -0.85
CA ALA A 129 9.78 6.36 -2.24
C ALA A 129 9.09 7.35 -3.17
N THR A 130 9.80 7.92 -4.13
CA THR A 130 9.20 8.73 -5.20
C THR A 130 8.53 7.85 -6.26
N SER A 131 7.54 8.42 -6.96
CA SER A 131 6.89 7.76 -8.09
C SER A 131 7.80 7.75 -9.30
N LYS A 132 8.27 6.58 -9.73
CA LYS A 132 9.00 6.42 -11.00
C LYS A 132 8.03 6.07 -12.13
N ARG A 133 8.33 6.57 -13.33
CA ARG A 133 7.52 6.37 -14.55
C ARG A 133 8.39 5.84 -15.67
N SER A 134 7.81 4.98 -16.51
CA SER A 134 8.40 4.72 -17.82
C SER A 134 8.12 5.89 -18.75
N THR A 135 9.08 6.24 -19.59
CA THR A 135 8.90 7.22 -20.67
C THR A 135 7.92 6.73 -21.75
N VAL A 136 7.62 5.43 -21.75
CA VAL A 136 6.70 4.77 -22.70
C VAL A 136 5.25 4.79 -22.20
N ASP A 137 5.03 5.09 -20.92
CA ASP A 137 3.69 5.10 -20.34
C ASP A 137 2.84 6.24 -20.91
N LYS A 138 1.73 5.89 -21.57
CA LYS A 138 0.77 6.88 -22.11
C LYS A 138 -0.12 7.49 -21.03
N CYS A 139 -0.14 6.92 -19.82
CA CYS A 139 -1.03 7.35 -18.74
C CYS A 139 -0.42 8.51 -17.94
N LYS A 140 -1.13 9.65 -17.92
CA LYS A 140 -0.78 10.83 -17.14
C LYS A 140 -1.28 10.71 -15.69
N LEU A 141 -0.67 9.81 -14.92
CA LEU A 141 -0.88 9.81 -13.46
C LEU A 141 -0.12 11.01 -12.83
N PRO A 142 -0.47 11.45 -11.61
CA PRO A 142 0.31 12.45 -10.88
C PRO A 142 1.65 11.89 -10.37
N ALA A 143 2.68 12.72 -10.34
CA ALA A 143 3.95 12.40 -9.66
C ALA A 143 3.84 12.74 -8.17
N GLY A 144 4.51 11.95 -7.32
CA GLY A 144 4.42 12.13 -5.88
C GLY A 144 5.38 11.25 -5.07
N ILE A 145 5.37 11.46 -3.77
CA ILE A 145 6.06 10.64 -2.77
C ILE A 145 5.06 9.65 -2.17
N ARG A 146 5.49 8.40 -2.04
CA ARG A 146 4.77 7.31 -1.36
C ARG A 146 5.42 7.05 -0.01
N LEU A 147 4.60 7.15 1.03
CA LEU A 147 4.91 6.71 2.37
C LEU A 147 4.19 5.39 2.63
N PHE A 148 4.91 4.42 3.19
CA PHE A 148 4.38 3.10 3.51
C PHE A 148 4.31 2.95 5.02
N ILE A 149 3.10 2.87 5.54
CA ILE A 149 2.86 2.77 6.98
C ILE A 149 2.68 1.30 7.31
N SER A 150 3.32 0.91 8.41
CA SER A 150 3.26 -0.42 9.00
C SER A 150 2.76 -0.33 10.44
N ALA A 151 2.15 -1.41 10.92
CA ALA A 151 1.78 -1.59 12.32
C ALA A 151 2.98 -1.52 13.27
N ALA A 152 4.20 -1.78 12.77
CA ALA A 152 5.43 -1.76 13.56
C ALA A 152 6.00 -0.37 13.84
N HIS A 153 5.50 0.70 13.19
CA HIS A 153 6.00 2.05 13.46
C HIS A 153 5.52 2.53 14.82
N THR A 154 6.43 3.16 15.58
CA THR A 154 6.09 3.81 16.84
C THR A 154 5.57 5.23 16.62
N GLU A 155 4.88 5.80 17.61
CA GLU A 155 4.44 7.20 17.55
C GLU A 155 5.61 8.17 17.38
N SER A 156 6.78 7.85 17.96
CA SER A 156 8.01 8.63 17.80
C SER A 156 8.51 8.61 16.36
N ASP A 157 8.45 7.46 15.68
CA ASP A 157 8.85 7.35 14.27
C ASP A 157 7.93 8.16 13.37
N LEU A 158 6.62 8.11 13.61
CA LEU A 158 5.63 8.89 12.87
C LEU A 158 5.80 10.39 13.10
N GLY A 159 6.03 10.80 14.35
CA GLY A 159 6.32 12.19 14.71
C GLY A 159 7.57 12.70 14.02
N LYS A 160 8.68 11.95 14.10
CA LYS A 160 9.93 12.25 13.42
C LYS A 160 9.72 12.38 11.91
N ALA A 161 9.03 11.43 11.28
CA ALA A 161 8.75 11.48 9.85
C ALA A 161 7.94 12.72 9.45
N CYS A 162 6.92 13.10 10.23
CA CYS A 162 6.13 14.30 9.98
C CYS A 162 6.97 15.57 10.09
N GLU A 163 7.76 15.72 11.15
CA GLU A 163 8.62 16.88 11.35
C GLU A 163 9.71 16.99 10.29
N SER A 164 10.39 15.89 9.98
CA SER A 164 11.43 15.84 8.96
C SER A 164 10.88 16.21 7.59
N LEU A 165 9.67 15.74 7.26
CA LEU A 165 9.02 16.09 5.99
C LEU A 165 8.66 17.58 5.94
N LYS A 166 8.16 18.17 7.02
CA LYS A 166 7.89 19.62 7.10
C LYS A 166 9.16 20.46 6.93
N ARG A 167 10.26 20.06 7.58
CA ARG A 167 11.55 20.74 7.45
C ARG A 167 12.13 20.62 6.04
N ALA A 168 12.13 19.42 5.47
CA ALA A 168 12.65 19.18 4.13
C ALA A 168 11.85 19.93 3.06
N THR A 169 10.52 19.91 3.14
CA THR A 169 9.66 20.68 2.22
C THR A 169 9.89 22.18 2.35
N ALA A 170 9.97 22.72 3.56
CA ALA A 170 10.22 24.14 3.76
C ALA A 170 11.57 24.59 3.15
N LEU A 171 12.62 23.78 3.29
CA LEU A 171 13.95 24.10 2.75
C LEU A 171 14.00 24.03 1.23
N VAL A 172 13.50 22.93 0.62
CA VAL A 172 13.55 22.74 -0.83
C VAL A 172 12.64 23.73 -1.55
N LEU A 173 11.48 24.05 -0.97
CA LEU A 173 10.53 24.99 -1.56
C LEU A 173 10.90 26.47 -1.34
N ALA A 174 11.70 26.81 -0.31
CA ALA A 174 12.21 28.16 -0.12
C ALA A 174 13.32 28.53 -1.13
N GLY A 175 13.92 27.53 -1.79
CA GLY A 175 14.92 27.73 -2.84
C GLY A 175 14.35 28.00 -4.23
N GLN A 176 13.02 28.09 -4.38
CA GLN A 176 12.31 28.43 -5.63
C GLN A 176 11.71 29.83 -5.57
#